data_AF-A0A4V3G8F6-F1
#
_entry.id   AF-A0A4V3G8F6-F1
#
_cell.length_a   1.000
_cell.length_b   1.000
_cell.length_c   1.000
_cell.angle_alpha   90.00
_cell.angle_beta   90.00
_cell.angle_gamma   90.00
#
_symmetry.space_group_name_H-M   'P 1'
#
loop_
_entity.id
_entity.type
_entity.pdbx_description
1 polymer ?
#
loop_
_entity_poly.entity_id
_entity_poly.type
_entity_poly.pdbx_seq_one_letter_code
_entity_poly.pdbx_strand_id
1 'polypeptide(L)'
;MRYLGPYDVLAVAARVLRCPSEDVVRRTELDAIERVLDGVRMTSGLAEAAGVLLAGLVRARPFDGANRVVSVAVVLQFVTLNRADVQLEPVADVDELLDRIVSGEAGHREAAAFIRSRLEHHPVTAEDLQDDLRIELLLGEETLMQEWWRGTDMYERFSDPARRVIVLAQEEARGLDHTYVGTEHLLLGVIAEGHSIAARVLSPLGITADAVKDLVVEIIGRGKGGTTGSIPFTPRAKSTFEYAWGEARARGAEQVRPEHLLLGVLHDRDGVGGQIITKLAADIDQVRRKLEERMNYRERSEALVAGMLTEDTGPTWTTYGRRHHLVHELNAVLDENERLHEQVANLRDLLRRHNIDPDS
;
A
#
# COMPACT_ATOMS: atom_id res chain seq x y z
N MET A 1 17.85 10.79 -13.50
CA MET A 1 16.86 9.92 -14.18
C MET A 1 16.82 8.60 -13.44
N ARG A 2 15.64 8.12 -13.08
CA ARG A 2 15.41 6.79 -12.49
C ARG A 2 15.29 5.78 -13.63
N TYR A 3 15.84 4.58 -13.46
CA TYR A 3 15.88 3.54 -14.49
C TYR A 3 15.10 2.31 -14.04
N LEU A 4 14.44 1.64 -14.99
CA LEU A 4 13.83 0.33 -14.77
C LEU A 4 14.89 -0.78 -14.78
N GLY A 5 14.69 -1.80 -13.96
CA GLY A 5 15.37 -3.08 -14.06
C GLY A 5 14.61 -4.09 -14.93
N PRO A 6 15.23 -5.22 -15.29
CA PRO A 6 14.59 -6.28 -16.07
C PRO A 6 13.32 -6.84 -15.40
N TYR A 7 13.32 -6.95 -14.07
CA TYR A 7 12.17 -7.42 -13.30
C TYR A 7 11.00 -6.43 -13.28
N ASP A 8 11.26 -5.12 -13.30
CA ASP A 8 10.20 -4.10 -13.41
C ASP A 8 9.47 -4.23 -14.75
N VAL A 9 10.23 -4.48 -15.82
CA VAL A 9 9.71 -4.71 -17.17
C VAL A 9 8.84 -5.98 -17.22
N LEU A 10 9.27 -7.06 -16.57
CA LEU A 10 8.48 -8.30 -16.46
C LEU A 10 7.19 -8.10 -15.64
N ALA A 11 7.24 -7.30 -14.57
CA ALA A 11 6.06 -6.99 -13.76
C ALA A 11 5.00 -6.20 -14.56
N VAL A 12 5.45 -5.23 -15.37
CA VAL A 12 4.57 -4.51 -16.31
C VAL A 12 3.97 -5.48 -17.33
N ALA A 13 4.78 -6.37 -17.90
CA ALA A 13 4.31 -7.36 -18.86
C ALA A 13 3.25 -8.31 -18.27
N ALA A 14 3.43 -8.81 -17.05
CA ALA A 14 2.46 -9.68 -16.36
C ALA A 14 1.11 -9.00 -16.16
N ARG A 15 1.13 -7.73 -15.77
CA ARG A 15 -0.09 -6.93 -15.58
C ARG A 15 -0.83 -6.72 -16.90
N VAL A 16 -0.11 -6.37 -17.98
CA VAL A 16 -0.68 -6.14 -19.31
C VAL A 16 -1.24 -7.43 -19.91
N LEU A 17 -0.51 -8.54 -19.78
CA LEU A 17 -0.87 -9.84 -20.33
C LEU A 17 -1.89 -10.61 -19.49
N ARG A 18 -2.17 -10.15 -18.26
CA ARG A 18 -3.07 -10.78 -17.29
C ARG A 18 -2.72 -12.24 -17.02
N CYS A 19 -1.43 -12.52 -16.87
CA CYS A 19 -0.93 -13.85 -16.53
C CYS A 19 0.05 -13.80 -15.35
N PRO A 20 0.26 -14.92 -14.64
CA PRO A 20 1.25 -15.01 -13.58
C PRO A 20 2.66 -14.63 -14.07
N SER A 21 3.45 -13.99 -13.20
CA SER A 21 4.82 -13.56 -13.54
C SER A 21 5.72 -14.71 -14.00
N GLU A 22 5.48 -15.93 -13.52
CA GLU A 22 6.20 -17.14 -13.93
C GLU A 22 5.96 -17.48 -15.42
N ASP A 23 4.75 -17.25 -15.92
CA ASP A 23 4.41 -17.49 -17.33
C ASP A 23 5.00 -16.42 -18.24
N VAL A 24 5.15 -15.19 -17.75
CA VAL A 24 5.83 -14.11 -18.47
C VAL A 24 7.31 -14.42 -18.60
N VAL A 25 7.97 -14.83 -17.51
CA VAL A 25 9.41 -15.17 -17.52
C VAL A 25 9.71 -16.26 -18.54
N ARG A 26 8.87 -17.30 -18.62
CA ARG A 26 9.02 -18.40 -19.59
C ARG A 26 8.89 -17.97 -21.05
N ARG A 27 8.18 -16.86 -21.30
CA ARG A 27 7.78 -16.39 -22.63
C ARG A 27 8.46 -15.08 -23.01
N THR A 28 9.48 -14.68 -22.25
CA THR A 28 10.18 -13.41 -22.44
C THR A 28 11.66 -13.62 -22.69
N GLU A 29 12.20 -12.97 -23.72
CA GLU A 29 13.65 -12.92 -23.95
C GLU A 29 14.32 -11.90 -23.01
N LEU A 30 14.75 -12.37 -21.82
CA LEU A 30 15.32 -11.50 -20.79
C LEU A 30 16.59 -10.77 -21.26
N ASP A 31 17.49 -11.45 -21.98
CA ASP A 31 18.71 -10.85 -22.52
C ASP A 31 18.42 -9.70 -23.49
N ALA A 32 17.30 -9.79 -24.22
CA ALA A 32 16.88 -8.72 -25.12
C ALA A 32 16.42 -7.48 -24.35
N ILE A 33 15.74 -7.67 -23.21
CA ILE A 33 15.37 -6.57 -22.30
C ILE A 33 16.62 -5.93 -21.71
N GLU A 34 17.58 -6.71 -21.23
CA GLU A 34 18.81 -6.20 -20.62
C GLU A 34 19.61 -5.33 -21.61
N ARG A 35 19.80 -5.80 -22.85
CA ARG A 35 20.47 -5.02 -23.89
C ARG A 35 19.79 -3.67 -24.17
N VAL A 36 18.45 -3.64 -24.15
CA VAL A 36 17.71 -2.40 -24.35
C VAL A 36 17.92 -1.46 -23.16
N LEU A 37 17.82 -1.97 -21.93
CA LEU A 37 18.00 -1.17 -20.70
C LEU A 37 19.42 -0.60 -20.59
N ASP A 38 20.46 -1.33 -21.01
CA ASP A 38 21.82 -0.81 -21.11
C ASP A 38 21.91 0.39 -22.06
N GLY A 39 21.22 0.30 -23.21
CA GLY A 39 21.09 1.42 -24.14
C GLY A 39 20.42 2.65 -23.51
N VAL A 40 19.38 2.44 -22.69
CA VAL A 40 18.68 3.53 -21.97
C VAL A 40 19.62 4.23 -20.99
N ARG A 41 20.47 3.48 -20.27
CA ARG A 41 21.43 4.03 -19.30
C ARG A 41 22.48 4.95 -19.93
N MET A 42 22.73 4.81 -21.24
CA MET A 42 23.69 5.64 -21.98
C MET A 42 23.10 6.98 -22.46
N THR A 43 21.82 7.26 -22.20
CA THR A 43 21.15 8.50 -22.63
C THR A 43 21.19 9.57 -21.54
N SER A 44 21.08 10.84 -21.95
CA SER A 44 21.16 12.01 -21.06
C SER A 44 19.83 12.73 -20.81
N GLY A 45 18.76 12.40 -21.55
CA GLY A 45 17.44 13.06 -21.42
C GLY A 45 16.28 12.06 -21.39
N LEU A 46 15.19 12.42 -20.71
CA LEU A 46 14.06 11.53 -20.44
C LEU A 46 13.39 11.05 -21.74
N ALA A 47 13.19 11.97 -22.68
CA ALA A 47 12.60 11.65 -23.98
C ALA A 47 13.53 10.73 -24.80
N GLU A 48 14.84 10.98 -24.77
CA GLU A 48 15.85 10.15 -25.42
C GLU A 48 15.87 8.73 -24.84
N ALA A 49 15.86 8.63 -23.51
CA ALA A 49 15.81 7.38 -22.76
C ALA A 49 14.54 6.58 -23.10
N ALA A 50 13.39 7.25 -23.06
CA ALA A 50 12.09 6.66 -23.39
C ALA A 50 12.01 6.25 -24.87
N GLY A 51 12.63 7.02 -25.78
CA GLY A 51 12.74 6.69 -27.20
C GLY A 51 13.61 5.46 -27.46
N VAL A 52 14.74 5.33 -26.76
CA VAL A 52 15.59 4.12 -26.82
C VAL A 52 14.84 2.91 -26.29
N LEU A 53 14.12 3.07 -25.16
CA LEU A 53 13.31 2.01 -24.57
C LEU A 53 12.20 1.54 -25.50
N LEU A 54 11.42 2.47 -26.06
CA LEU A 54 10.31 2.16 -26.97
C LEU A 54 10.82 1.47 -28.24
N ALA A 55 11.78 2.09 -28.93
CA ALA A 55 12.30 1.55 -30.18
C ALA A 55 13.04 0.22 -29.98
N GLY A 56 13.75 0.08 -28.86
CA GLY A 56 14.46 -1.15 -28.48
C GLY A 56 13.51 -2.32 -28.26
N LEU A 57 12.50 -2.16 -27.40
CA LEU A 57 11.55 -3.23 -27.09
C LEU A 57 10.68 -3.60 -28.30
N VAL A 58 10.24 -2.61 -29.09
CA VAL A 58 9.42 -2.85 -30.29
C VAL A 58 10.18 -3.66 -31.34
N ARG A 59 11.48 -3.40 -31.52
CA ARG A 59 12.34 -4.10 -32.48
C ARG A 59 12.81 -5.46 -31.97
N ALA A 60 13.25 -5.54 -30.72
CA ALA A 60 13.77 -6.76 -30.14
C ALA A 60 12.69 -7.82 -29.90
N ARG A 61 11.42 -7.39 -29.81
CA ARG A 61 10.25 -8.25 -29.58
C ARG A 61 10.41 -9.26 -28.45
N PRO A 62 10.84 -8.83 -27.25
CA PRO A 62 11.06 -9.77 -26.14
C PRO A 62 9.77 -10.41 -25.63
N PHE A 63 8.60 -9.85 -25.93
CA PHE A 63 7.31 -10.41 -25.58
C PHE A 63 6.63 -10.98 -26.83
N ASP A 64 5.81 -12.03 -26.69
CA ASP A 64 5.07 -12.68 -27.78
C ASP A 64 4.05 -11.72 -28.48
N GLY A 65 2.86 -12.21 -28.86
CA GLY A 65 1.86 -11.47 -29.66
C GLY A 65 1.39 -10.10 -29.13
N ALA A 66 1.76 -9.70 -27.90
CA ALA A 66 1.41 -8.40 -27.31
C ALA A 66 2.58 -7.42 -27.19
N ASN A 67 3.70 -7.64 -27.89
CA ASN A 67 4.92 -6.84 -27.73
C ASN A 67 4.72 -5.32 -27.81
N ARG A 68 3.86 -4.85 -28.73
CA ARG A 68 3.56 -3.42 -28.91
C ARG A 68 2.96 -2.81 -27.65
N VAL A 69 1.92 -3.44 -27.12
CA VAL A 69 1.17 -2.97 -25.95
C VAL A 69 2.08 -2.98 -24.72
N VAL A 70 2.85 -4.04 -24.52
CA VAL A 70 3.81 -4.13 -23.40
C VAL A 70 4.91 -3.07 -23.53
N SER A 71 5.46 -2.87 -24.73
CA SER A 71 6.51 -1.85 -24.96
C SER A 71 6.03 -0.43 -24.63
N VAL A 72 4.80 -0.08 -25.05
CA VAL A 72 4.19 1.21 -24.71
C VAL A 72 3.95 1.32 -23.21
N ALA A 73 3.39 0.30 -22.56
CA ALA A 73 3.16 0.29 -21.12
C ALA A 73 4.45 0.44 -20.31
N VAL A 74 5.54 -0.19 -20.73
CA VAL A 74 6.87 -0.08 -20.11
C VAL A 74 7.42 1.34 -20.24
N VAL A 75 7.19 2.00 -21.37
CA VAL A 75 7.59 3.39 -21.59
C VAL A 75 6.78 4.36 -20.74
N LEU A 76 5.46 4.15 -20.62
CA LEU A 76 4.62 4.92 -19.70
C LEU A 76 5.12 4.76 -18.25
N GLN A 77 5.33 3.53 -17.80
CA GLN A 77 5.86 3.26 -16.46
C GLN A 77 7.23 3.93 -16.23
N PHE A 78 8.12 3.91 -17.23
CA PHE A 78 9.42 4.57 -17.17
C PHE A 78 9.30 6.10 -17.08
N VAL A 79 8.37 6.69 -17.83
CA VAL A 79 8.14 8.15 -17.82
C VAL A 79 7.49 8.59 -16.51
N THR A 80 6.48 7.86 -16.02
CA THR A 80 5.87 8.07 -14.69
C THR A 80 6.91 7.92 -13.57
N LEU A 81 7.78 6.92 -13.64
CA LEU A 81 8.89 6.75 -12.69
C LEU A 81 9.80 8.00 -12.64
N ASN A 82 9.90 8.75 -13.73
CA ASN A 82 10.66 9.98 -13.85
C ASN A 82 9.81 11.26 -13.71
N ARG A 83 8.59 11.14 -13.16
CA ARG A 83 7.68 12.25 -12.85
C ARG A 83 7.27 13.10 -14.06
N ALA A 84 7.08 12.45 -15.18
CA ALA A 84 6.40 13.05 -16.30
C ALA A 84 5.26 12.14 -16.75
N ASP A 85 4.39 12.68 -17.59
CA ASP A 85 3.35 11.93 -18.27
C ASP A 85 3.50 12.10 -19.79
N VAL A 86 3.02 11.12 -20.56
CA VAL A 86 3.05 11.17 -22.03
C VAL A 86 1.62 11.13 -22.55
N GLN A 87 1.21 12.19 -23.24
CA GLN A 87 -0.06 12.24 -23.94
C GLN A 87 -0.03 11.26 -25.13
N LEU A 88 -0.84 10.21 -25.08
CA LEU A 88 -0.91 9.18 -26.14
C LEU A 88 -1.92 9.48 -27.24
N GLU A 89 -2.78 10.48 -27.05
CA GLU A 89 -3.76 10.86 -28.06
C GLU A 89 -3.13 11.77 -29.14
N PRO A 90 -3.52 11.61 -30.42
CA PRO A 90 -4.38 10.54 -30.96
C PRO A 90 -3.67 9.19 -31.02
N VAL A 91 -4.36 8.09 -30.66
CA VAL A 91 -3.78 6.73 -30.70
C VAL A 91 -3.22 6.36 -32.08
N ALA A 92 -3.81 6.87 -33.16
CA ALA A 92 -3.35 6.61 -34.53
C ALA A 92 -1.90 7.03 -34.77
N ASP A 93 -1.45 8.12 -34.15
CA ASP A 93 -0.08 8.62 -34.27
C ASP A 93 0.92 7.70 -33.57
N VAL A 94 0.50 7.06 -32.47
CA VAL A 94 1.30 6.07 -31.75
C VAL A 94 1.43 4.81 -32.61
N ASP A 95 0.33 4.32 -33.18
CA ASP A 95 0.35 3.15 -34.06
C ASP A 95 1.22 3.38 -35.30
N GLU A 96 1.14 4.56 -35.93
CA GLU A 96 1.99 4.93 -37.08
C GLU A 96 3.49 4.92 -36.70
N LEU A 97 3.84 5.50 -35.54
CA LEU A 97 5.21 5.46 -35.04
C LEU A 97 5.68 4.02 -34.81
N LEU A 98 4.86 3.17 -34.19
CA LEU A 98 5.19 1.77 -33.93
C LEU A 98 5.38 0.98 -35.23
N ASP A 99 4.54 1.20 -36.23
CA ASP A 99 4.67 0.60 -37.56
C ASP A 99 5.99 0.99 -38.23
N ARG A 100 6.34 2.28 -38.18
CA ARG A 100 7.62 2.78 -38.74
C ARG A 100 8.84 2.27 -37.98
N ILE A 101 8.74 2.06 -36.66
CA ILE A 101 9.81 1.45 -35.88
C ILE A 101 10.02 -0.01 -36.30
N VAL A 102 8.92 -0.75 -36.53
CA VAL A 102 8.94 -2.14 -36.98
C VAL A 102 9.47 -2.27 -38.40
N SER A 103 9.11 -1.36 -39.32
CA SER A 103 9.63 -1.35 -40.70
C SER A 103 11.09 -0.86 -40.80
N GLY A 104 11.61 -0.26 -39.73
CA GLY A 104 12.97 0.28 -39.67
C GLY A 104 13.09 1.73 -40.15
N GLU A 105 12.00 2.34 -40.62
CA GLU A 105 11.91 3.73 -41.07
C GLU A 105 12.02 4.77 -39.94
N ALA A 106 11.78 4.36 -38.70
CA ALA A 106 11.96 5.19 -37.51
C ALA A 106 12.83 4.47 -36.47
N GLY A 107 13.75 5.22 -35.83
CA GLY A 107 14.61 4.75 -34.76
C GLY A 107 14.29 5.39 -33.42
N HIS A 108 15.21 5.21 -32.47
CA HIS A 108 15.09 5.77 -31.13
C HIS A 108 15.05 7.31 -31.11
N ARG A 109 15.64 7.98 -32.11
CA ARG A 109 15.63 9.46 -32.21
C ARG A 109 14.25 9.99 -32.57
N GLU A 110 13.58 9.38 -33.54
CA GLU A 110 12.21 9.72 -33.93
C GLU A 110 11.24 9.41 -32.79
N ALA A 111 11.39 8.26 -32.14
CA ALA A 111 10.62 7.92 -30.94
C ALA A 111 10.84 8.95 -29.82
N ALA A 112 12.08 9.37 -29.58
CA ALA A 112 12.38 10.40 -28.59
C ALA A 112 11.78 11.76 -28.95
N ALA A 113 11.80 12.15 -30.22
CA ALA A 113 11.17 13.40 -30.67
C ALA A 113 9.64 13.35 -30.47
N PHE A 114 9.02 12.22 -30.80
CA PHE A 114 7.59 11.99 -30.60
C PHE A 114 7.19 12.08 -29.12
N ILE A 115 7.95 11.42 -28.24
CA ILE A 115 7.70 11.46 -26.79
C ILE A 115 7.92 12.87 -26.27
N ARG A 116 9.00 13.55 -26.68
CA ARG A 116 9.31 14.92 -26.26
C ARG A 116 8.18 15.91 -26.57
N SER A 117 7.54 15.80 -27.73
CA SER A 117 6.43 16.70 -28.09
C SER A 117 5.15 16.43 -27.30
N ARG A 118 5.08 15.33 -26.55
CA ARG A 118 3.92 14.85 -25.79
C ARG A 118 4.18 14.70 -24.30
N LEU A 119 5.38 15.09 -23.84
CA LEU A 119 5.75 15.06 -22.43
C LEU A 119 5.14 16.25 -21.69
N GLU A 120 4.33 15.95 -20.69
CA GLU A 120 3.84 16.93 -19.71
C GLU A 120 4.59 16.75 -18.39
N HIS A 121 5.11 17.85 -17.84
CA HIS A 121 5.77 17.84 -16.53
C HIS A 121 4.72 18.14 -15.46
N HIS A 122 4.54 17.24 -14.49
CA HIS A 122 3.60 17.46 -13.40
C HIS A 122 4.07 18.63 -12.50
N PRO A 123 3.22 19.63 -12.19
CA PRO A 123 3.48 20.57 -11.11
C PRO A 123 3.34 19.87 -9.75
N VAL A 124 4.30 20.12 -8.86
CA VAL A 124 4.46 19.46 -7.55
C VAL A 124 3.24 19.66 -6.65
N THR A 125 2.64 18.56 -6.24
CA THR A 125 1.61 18.45 -5.20
C THR A 125 2.18 17.82 -3.93
N ALA A 126 1.46 17.89 -2.81
CA ALA A 126 1.88 17.28 -1.54
C ALA A 126 2.06 15.75 -1.62
N GLU A 127 1.46 15.10 -2.63
CA GLU A 127 1.65 13.70 -2.98
C GLU A 127 3.05 13.44 -3.57
N ASP A 128 3.59 14.37 -4.37
CA ASP A 128 4.89 14.25 -5.02
C ASP A 128 6.09 14.34 -4.05
N LEU A 129 5.90 15.04 -2.91
CA LEU A 129 6.89 15.12 -1.82
C LEU A 129 7.16 13.77 -1.15
N GLN A 130 6.26 12.80 -1.27
CA GLN A 130 6.45 11.45 -0.73
C GLN A 130 7.46 10.64 -1.55
N ASP A 131 7.62 10.94 -2.85
CA ASP A 131 8.50 10.22 -3.76
C ASP A 131 9.95 10.73 -3.76
N ASP A 132 10.21 11.97 -3.31
CA ASP A 132 11.53 12.60 -3.34
C ASP A 132 12.51 12.08 -2.31
N LEU A 133 12.01 11.46 -1.24
CA LEU A 133 12.84 10.99 -0.14
C LEU A 133 13.67 9.73 -0.43
N ARG A 134 13.58 9.17 -1.65
CA ARG A 134 14.08 7.82 -1.99
C ARG A 134 15.54 7.73 -2.44
N ILE A 135 16.26 8.82 -2.74
CA ILE A 135 17.50 8.72 -3.57
C ILE A 135 18.83 9.15 -2.91
N GLU A 136 18.88 9.80 -1.75
CA GLU A 136 20.16 10.33 -1.22
C GLU A 136 21.01 9.40 -0.33
N LEU A 137 20.55 8.20 0.06
CA LEU A 137 21.23 7.35 1.06
C LEU A 137 21.87 6.06 0.51
N LEU A 138 22.44 6.16 -0.70
CA LEU A 138 23.08 5.08 -1.46
C LEU A 138 24.56 4.81 -1.10
N LEU A 139 24.97 4.88 0.18
CA LEU A 139 26.32 4.43 0.56
C LEU A 139 26.29 3.64 1.88
N GLY A 140 26.72 2.38 1.81
CA GLY A 140 27.04 1.53 2.97
C GLY A 140 26.38 0.15 2.93
N GLU A 141 27.08 -0.81 2.34
CA GLU A 141 26.81 -2.25 2.45
C GLU A 141 26.91 -2.69 3.91
N GLU A 142 25.84 -3.26 4.48
CA GLU A 142 25.89 -4.39 5.43
C GLU A 142 24.46 -4.87 5.82
N THR A 143 24.07 -6.00 5.21
CA THR A 143 23.44 -7.16 5.87
C THR A 143 21.92 -7.16 6.14
N LEU A 144 21.14 -7.33 5.05
CA LEU A 144 20.10 -8.37 4.80
C LEU A 144 18.94 -8.66 5.79
N MET A 145 18.79 -7.97 6.92
CA MET A 145 17.59 -8.09 7.76
C MET A 145 16.69 -6.83 7.77
N GLN A 146 17.13 -5.74 7.14
CA GLN A 146 16.38 -4.47 7.07
C GLN A 146 15.79 -4.14 5.68
N GLU A 147 15.65 -5.14 4.80
CA GLU A 147 15.20 -4.94 3.41
C GLU A 147 13.67 -4.87 3.22
N TRP A 148 12.87 -5.24 4.23
CA TRP A 148 11.40 -5.19 4.13
C TRP A 148 10.82 -3.77 4.11
N TRP A 149 11.63 -2.74 4.41
CA TRP A 149 11.17 -1.37 4.62
C TRP A 149 11.51 -0.39 3.48
N ARG A 150 12.02 -0.85 2.33
CA ARG A 150 12.50 0.06 1.26
C ARG A 150 11.90 -0.26 -0.10
N GLY A 151 10.69 0.23 -0.41
CA GLY A 151 10.09 0.02 -1.74
C GLY A 151 8.58 0.21 -1.82
N THR A 152 8.08 0.32 -3.06
CA THR A 152 6.66 0.12 -3.43
C THR A 152 6.11 -1.22 -2.89
N ASP A 153 6.99 -2.22 -2.73
CA ASP A 153 6.76 -3.53 -2.11
C ASP A 153 6.19 -3.45 -0.67
N MET A 154 6.51 -2.40 0.10
CA MET A 154 5.94 -2.22 1.42
C MET A 154 4.44 -1.91 1.29
N TYR A 155 4.08 -0.88 0.52
CA TYR A 155 2.70 -0.42 0.40
C TYR A 155 1.79 -1.47 -0.22
N GLU A 156 2.25 -2.22 -1.22
CA GLU A 156 1.47 -3.30 -1.86
C GLU A 156 0.98 -4.36 -0.87
N ARG A 157 1.74 -4.55 0.23
CA ARG A 157 1.43 -5.47 1.33
C ARG A 157 0.51 -4.89 2.37
N PHE A 158 0.25 -3.58 2.40
CA PHE A 158 -0.73 -2.95 3.28
C PHE A 158 -2.02 -2.65 2.52
N SER A 159 -3.14 -2.99 3.13
CA SER A 159 -4.47 -2.55 2.69
C SER A 159 -4.61 -1.03 2.78
N ASP A 160 -5.54 -0.45 2.01
CA ASP A 160 -5.76 1.01 2.02
C ASP A 160 -6.04 1.57 3.42
N PRO A 161 -6.87 0.94 4.28
CA PRO A 161 -7.02 1.39 5.68
C PRO A 161 -5.71 1.36 6.47
N ALA A 162 -4.85 0.36 6.28
CA ALA A 162 -3.58 0.28 6.98
C ALA A 162 -2.57 1.34 6.46
N ARG A 163 -2.61 1.68 5.17
CA ARG A 163 -1.83 2.81 4.63
C ARG A 163 -2.30 4.13 5.24
N ARG A 164 -3.61 4.33 5.39
CA ARG A 164 -4.16 5.51 6.09
C ARG A 164 -3.68 5.62 7.53
N VAL A 165 -3.65 4.51 8.28
CA VAL A 165 -3.09 4.48 9.65
C VAL A 165 -1.65 5.01 9.67
N ILE A 166 -0.82 4.63 8.70
CA ILE A 166 0.58 5.06 8.63
C ILE A 166 0.68 6.57 8.35
N VAL A 167 -0.14 7.10 7.44
CA VAL A 167 -0.20 8.54 7.15
C VAL A 167 -0.65 9.31 8.38
N LEU A 168 -1.72 8.87 9.03
CA LEU A 168 -2.24 9.48 10.25
C LEU A 168 -1.21 9.44 11.38
N ALA A 169 -0.45 8.35 11.54
CA ALA A 169 0.64 8.29 12.51
C ALA A 169 1.74 9.34 12.26
N GLN A 170 2.06 9.62 10.99
CA GLN A 170 3.00 10.69 10.64
C GLN A 170 2.43 12.08 10.94
N GLU A 171 1.14 12.30 10.67
CA GLU A 171 0.45 13.55 11.02
C GLU A 171 0.43 13.77 12.53
N GLU A 172 0.20 12.72 13.32
CA GLU A 172 0.21 12.78 14.78
C GLU A 172 1.61 13.07 15.32
N ALA A 173 2.66 12.49 14.74
CA ALA A 173 4.04 12.84 15.07
C ALA A 173 4.34 14.32 14.77
N ARG A 174 3.86 14.85 13.64
CA ARG A 174 3.97 16.28 13.31
C ARG A 174 3.21 17.15 14.30
N GLY A 175 1.98 16.77 14.65
CA GLY A 175 1.13 17.51 15.58
C GLY A 175 1.71 17.59 17.00
N LEU A 176 2.58 16.64 17.37
CA LEU A 176 3.31 16.61 18.64
C LEU A 176 4.73 17.19 18.53
N ASP A 177 5.10 17.76 17.38
CA ASP A 177 6.42 18.30 17.06
C ASP A 177 7.56 17.26 17.14
N HIS A 178 7.24 15.97 17.03
CA HIS A 178 8.20 14.88 17.05
C HIS A 178 8.87 14.68 15.68
N THR A 179 10.18 14.43 15.70
CA THR A 179 11.00 14.23 14.49
C THR A 179 11.17 12.76 14.10
N TYR A 180 10.35 11.87 14.67
CA TYR A 180 10.32 10.45 14.37
C TYR A 180 8.90 9.89 14.54
N VAL A 181 8.60 8.75 13.90
CA VAL A 181 7.38 7.99 14.13
C VAL A 181 7.68 6.75 14.99
N GLY A 182 7.15 6.76 16.20
CA GLY A 182 7.24 5.67 17.18
C GLY A 182 5.97 4.80 17.24
N THR A 183 5.95 3.79 18.11
CA THR A 183 4.80 2.88 18.26
C THR A 183 3.58 3.58 18.86
N GLU A 184 3.79 4.65 19.62
CA GLU A 184 2.76 5.55 20.14
C GLU A 184 2.04 6.34 19.04
N HIS A 185 2.77 6.72 18.00
CA HIS A 185 2.20 7.40 16.85
C HIS A 185 1.41 6.42 15.98
N LEU A 186 1.88 5.17 15.85
CA LEU A 186 1.11 4.10 15.19
C LEU A 186 -0.20 3.82 15.93
N LEU A 187 -0.19 3.80 17.26
CA LEU A 187 -1.40 3.69 18.06
C LEU A 187 -2.37 4.84 17.79
N LEU A 188 -1.89 6.09 17.79
CA LEU A 188 -2.70 7.25 17.44
C LEU A 188 -3.26 7.16 16.02
N GLY A 189 -2.47 6.71 15.05
CA GLY A 189 -2.91 6.49 13.68
C GLY A 189 -4.01 5.43 13.56
N VAL A 190 -3.92 4.34 14.33
CA VAL A 190 -4.97 3.30 14.40
C VAL A 190 -6.27 3.89 14.94
N ILE A 191 -6.20 4.68 16.01
CA ILE A 191 -7.38 5.32 16.61
C ILE A 191 -7.99 6.35 15.65
N ALA A 192 -7.16 7.16 15.00
CA ALA A 192 -7.59 8.21 14.09
C ALA A 192 -8.24 7.66 12.80
N GLU A 193 -7.88 6.46 12.36
CA GLU A 193 -8.53 5.82 11.20
C GLU A 193 -10.01 5.56 11.46
N GLY A 194 -10.38 5.27 12.71
CA GLY A 194 -11.74 5.36 13.26
C GLY A 194 -12.73 4.27 12.82
N HIS A 195 -12.52 3.62 11.69
CA HIS A 195 -13.49 2.71 11.07
C HIS A 195 -13.07 1.24 11.21
N SER A 196 -11.78 0.98 11.38
CA SER A 196 -11.24 -0.37 11.49
C SER A 196 -11.66 -1.11 12.77
N ILE A 197 -11.60 -2.44 12.70
CA ILE A 197 -11.77 -3.33 13.86
C ILE A 197 -10.87 -2.89 15.01
N ALA A 198 -9.62 -2.52 14.70
CA ALA A 198 -8.64 -2.05 15.67
C ALA A 198 -9.14 -0.82 16.44
N ALA A 199 -9.57 0.23 15.74
CA ALA A 199 -10.11 1.44 16.36
C ALA A 199 -11.33 1.13 17.25
N ARG A 200 -12.22 0.25 16.76
CA ARG A 200 -13.45 -0.16 17.46
C ARG A 200 -13.19 -1.04 18.69
N VAL A 201 -12.09 -1.77 18.73
CA VAL A 201 -11.68 -2.52 19.94
C VAL A 201 -11.16 -1.58 21.01
N LEU A 202 -10.42 -0.53 20.63
CA LEU A 202 -9.79 0.42 21.55
C LEU A 202 -10.81 1.38 22.20
N SER A 203 -11.76 1.91 21.42
CA SER A 203 -12.69 2.95 21.89
C SER A 203 -13.51 2.57 23.13
N PRO A 204 -14.16 1.39 23.21
CA PRO A 204 -14.92 0.98 24.40
C PRO A 204 -14.07 0.73 25.65
N LEU A 205 -12.76 0.55 25.47
CA LEU A 205 -11.80 0.38 26.56
C LEU A 205 -11.29 1.72 27.10
N GLY A 206 -11.83 2.85 26.61
CA GLY A 206 -11.41 4.19 27.01
C GLY A 206 -10.08 4.63 26.40
N ILE A 207 -9.54 3.88 25.43
CA ILE A 207 -8.30 4.22 24.74
C ILE A 207 -8.65 5.16 23.59
N THR A 208 -8.76 6.46 23.91
CA THR A 208 -9.10 7.53 22.96
C THR A 208 -7.87 8.28 22.48
N ALA A 209 -7.98 8.99 21.36
CA ALA A 209 -6.88 9.78 20.80
C ALA A 209 -6.36 10.81 21.82
N ASP A 210 -7.27 11.50 22.52
CA ASP A 210 -6.92 12.51 23.53
C ASP A 210 -6.17 11.88 24.72
N ALA A 211 -6.69 10.78 25.27
CA ALA A 211 -6.05 10.08 26.40
C ALA A 211 -4.66 9.55 26.03
N VAL A 212 -4.50 9.04 24.80
CA VAL A 212 -3.21 8.59 24.29
C VAL A 212 -2.27 9.79 24.08
N LYS A 213 -2.72 10.90 23.48
CA LYS A 213 -1.90 12.11 23.29
C LYS A 213 -1.39 12.69 24.61
N ASP A 214 -2.25 12.76 25.62
CA ASP A 214 -1.89 13.24 26.96
C ASP A 214 -0.76 12.38 27.55
N LEU A 215 -0.87 11.05 27.45
CA LEU A 215 0.16 10.14 27.92
C LEU A 215 1.44 10.18 27.06
N VAL A 216 1.33 10.40 25.75
CA VAL A 216 2.52 10.61 24.90
C VAL A 216 3.28 11.85 25.37
N VAL A 217 2.57 12.96 25.61
CA VAL A 217 3.18 14.20 26.11
C VAL A 217 3.73 14.02 27.53
N GLU A 218 3.07 13.24 28.39
CA GLU A 218 3.59 12.91 29.72
C GLU A 218 4.90 12.11 29.67
N ILE A 219 4.97 11.09 28.80
CA ILE A 219 6.09 10.13 28.75
C ILE A 219 7.28 10.68 27.96
N ILE A 220 7.03 11.27 26.79
CA ILE A 220 8.05 11.72 25.84
C ILE A 220 8.26 13.25 25.92
N GLY A 221 7.21 14.00 26.27
CA GLY A 221 7.17 15.46 26.11
C GLY A 221 6.60 15.87 24.75
N ARG A 222 6.49 17.19 24.52
CA ARG A 222 6.37 17.73 23.17
C ARG A 222 7.75 17.84 22.55
N GLY A 223 7.83 17.60 21.24
CA GLY A 223 9.07 17.80 20.52
C GLY A 223 9.45 19.27 20.38
N LYS A 224 10.64 19.53 19.84
CA LYS A 224 11.20 20.89 19.68
C LYS A 224 10.92 21.48 18.28
N GLY A 225 10.14 20.78 17.47
CA GLY A 225 9.86 21.14 16.07
C GLY A 225 11.11 21.06 15.19
N GLY A 226 10.94 21.41 13.91
CA GLY A 226 12.08 21.69 13.01
C GLY A 226 12.32 20.68 11.89
N THR A 227 11.48 19.67 11.70
CA THR A 227 11.58 18.79 10.52
C THR A 227 10.72 19.30 9.36
N THR A 228 11.37 19.92 8.37
CA THR A 228 10.83 20.09 7.02
C THR A 228 11.17 18.83 6.20
N GLY A 229 10.20 17.95 5.99
CA GLY A 229 10.40 16.72 5.21
C GLY A 229 9.65 15.50 5.76
N SER A 230 10.04 14.31 5.28
CA SER A 230 9.49 13.04 5.77
C SER A 230 10.08 12.68 7.14
N ILE A 231 9.22 12.16 8.01
CA ILE A 231 9.58 11.78 9.37
C ILE A 231 9.93 10.28 9.38
N PRO A 232 11.15 9.90 9.80
CA PRO A 232 11.56 8.50 9.81
C PRO A 232 10.84 7.69 10.90
N PHE A 233 10.58 6.41 10.61
CA PHE A 233 10.13 5.45 11.62
C PHE A 233 11.29 5.01 12.51
N THR A 234 11.03 4.91 13.81
CA THR A 234 11.96 4.31 14.79
C THR A 234 12.20 2.82 14.49
N PRO A 235 13.32 2.23 14.94
CA PRO A 235 13.53 0.79 14.83
C PRO A 235 12.39 -0.04 15.43
N ARG A 236 11.86 0.39 16.58
CA ARG A 236 10.71 -0.26 17.22
C ARG A 236 9.44 -0.22 16.37
N ALA A 237 9.13 0.94 15.78
CA ALA A 237 8.02 1.05 14.83
C ALA A 237 8.22 0.10 13.63
N LYS A 238 9.44 -0.01 13.07
CA LYS A 238 9.77 -0.97 12.01
C LYS A 238 9.50 -2.42 12.42
N SER A 239 9.96 -2.83 13.61
CA SER A 239 9.67 -4.16 14.16
C SER A 239 8.18 -4.41 14.39
N THR A 240 7.41 -3.40 14.79
CA THR A 240 5.93 -3.49 14.88
C THR A 240 5.31 -3.85 13.52
N PHE A 241 5.81 -3.30 12.42
CA PHE A 241 5.32 -3.64 11.09
C PHE A 241 5.73 -5.04 10.63
N GLU A 242 6.94 -5.47 10.94
CA GLU A 242 7.40 -6.84 10.68
C GLU A 242 6.53 -7.86 11.41
N TYR A 243 6.20 -7.57 12.67
CA TYR A 243 5.29 -8.38 13.47
C TYR A 243 3.88 -8.40 12.85
N ALA A 244 3.35 -7.23 12.48
CA ALA A 244 2.03 -7.12 11.83
C ALA A 244 1.96 -7.94 10.53
N TRP A 245 3.02 -7.93 9.73
CA TRP A 245 3.12 -8.77 8.54
C TRP A 245 3.12 -10.26 8.87
N GLY A 246 3.89 -10.67 9.88
CA GLY A 246 3.91 -12.05 10.37
C GLY A 246 2.51 -12.53 10.79
N GLU A 247 1.78 -11.71 11.53
CA GLU A 247 0.40 -12.00 11.98
C GLU A 247 -0.58 -12.10 10.80
N ALA A 248 -0.49 -11.20 9.82
CA ALA A 248 -1.32 -11.24 8.62
C ALA A 248 -1.09 -12.53 7.82
N ARG A 249 0.19 -12.88 7.58
CA ARG A 249 0.56 -14.09 6.86
C ARG A 249 0.14 -15.36 7.58
N ALA A 250 0.27 -15.40 8.91
CA ALA A 250 -0.14 -16.55 9.72
C ALA A 250 -1.65 -16.85 9.59
N ARG A 251 -2.46 -15.83 9.29
CA ARG A 251 -3.91 -15.92 9.05
C ARG A 251 -4.29 -16.07 7.58
N GLY A 252 -3.30 -16.16 6.68
CA GLY A 252 -3.54 -16.27 5.23
C GLY A 252 -4.05 -14.98 4.58
N ALA A 253 -3.94 -13.83 5.26
CA ALA A 253 -4.30 -12.55 4.69
C ALA A 253 -3.30 -12.12 3.61
N GLU A 254 -3.80 -11.64 2.46
CA GLU A 254 -2.97 -11.14 1.35
C GLU A 254 -2.33 -9.79 1.68
N GLN A 255 -2.96 -9.02 2.59
CA GLN A 255 -2.51 -7.69 3.00
C GLN A 255 -2.60 -7.48 4.52
N VAL A 256 -1.70 -6.67 5.05
CA VAL A 256 -1.71 -6.14 6.41
C VAL A 256 -2.85 -5.12 6.55
N ARG A 257 -3.55 -5.22 7.66
CA ARG A 257 -4.76 -4.46 7.99
C ARG A 257 -4.55 -3.74 9.33
N PRO A 258 -5.34 -2.72 9.69
CA PRO A 258 -5.16 -1.98 10.94
C PRO A 258 -5.12 -2.86 12.19
N GLU A 259 -5.88 -3.96 12.22
CA GLU A 259 -5.84 -4.96 13.29
C GLU A 259 -4.48 -5.65 13.43
N HIS A 260 -3.80 -5.95 12.33
CA HIS A 260 -2.46 -6.51 12.34
C HIS A 260 -1.43 -5.49 12.86
N LEU A 261 -1.58 -4.21 12.49
CA LEU A 261 -0.76 -3.12 13.02
C LEU A 261 -0.92 -2.99 14.53
N LEU A 262 -2.16 -3.03 15.03
CA LEU A 262 -2.44 -2.99 16.46
C LEU A 262 -1.86 -4.22 17.19
N LEU A 263 -1.93 -5.42 16.61
CA LEU A 263 -1.25 -6.60 17.16
C LEU A 263 0.26 -6.38 17.32
N GLY A 264 0.91 -5.71 16.36
CA GLY A 264 2.32 -5.34 16.45
C GLY A 264 2.62 -4.31 17.55
N VAL A 265 1.73 -3.33 17.77
CA VAL A 265 1.86 -2.39 18.90
C VAL A 265 1.67 -3.11 20.23
N LEU A 266 0.69 -4.02 20.32
CA LEU A 266 0.43 -4.83 21.51
C LEU A 266 1.56 -5.82 21.81
N HIS A 267 2.28 -6.28 20.78
CA HIS A 267 3.43 -7.17 20.94
C HIS A 267 4.63 -6.44 21.55
N ASP A 268 4.93 -5.21 21.11
CA ASP A 268 6.00 -4.40 21.69
C ASP A 268 5.55 -3.73 23.01
N ARG A 269 5.42 -4.53 24.08
CA ARG A 269 4.99 -4.05 25.42
C ARG A 269 5.92 -2.98 25.99
N ASP A 270 7.20 -3.06 25.66
CA ASP A 270 8.22 -2.12 26.12
C ASP A 270 8.24 -0.84 25.26
N GLY A 271 7.62 -0.86 24.08
CA GLY A 271 7.42 0.32 23.25
C GLY A 271 6.42 1.29 23.89
N VAL A 272 6.54 2.57 23.57
CA VAL A 272 5.69 3.61 24.19
C VAL A 272 4.21 3.35 23.92
N GLY A 273 3.84 2.89 22.72
CA GLY A 273 2.46 2.49 22.41
C GLY A 273 1.95 1.37 23.32
N GLY A 274 2.75 0.31 23.55
CA GLY A 274 2.40 -0.79 24.45
C GLY A 274 2.30 -0.36 25.93
N GLN A 275 3.20 0.52 26.38
CA GLN A 275 3.15 1.09 27.72
C GLN A 275 1.91 1.97 27.93
N ILE A 276 1.53 2.78 26.93
CA ILE A 276 0.32 3.60 26.98
C ILE A 276 -0.94 2.72 27.07
N ILE A 277 -1.04 1.69 26.24
CA ILE A 277 -2.16 0.74 26.32
C ILE A 277 -2.19 0.08 27.69
N THR A 278 -1.04 -0.31 28.24
CA THR A 278 -0.97 -0.92 29.57
C THR A 278 -1.45 0.06 30.67
N LYS A 279 -1.07 1.35 30.58
CA LYS A 279 -1.53 2.39 31.50
C LYS A 279 -3.05 2.64 31.42
N LEU A 280 -3.63 2.62 30.22
CA LEU A 280 -5.05 2.92 29.99
C LEU A 280 -5.98 1.71 30.18
N ALA A 281 -5.62 0.56 29.63
CA ALA A 281 -6.47 -0.63 29.60
C ALA A 281 -6.36 -1.50 30.86
N ALA A 282 -5.34 -1.27 31.70
CA ALA A 282 -4.92 -2.11 32.83
C ALA A 282 -4.46 -3.54 32.46
N ASP A 283 -5.05 -4.17 31.43
CA ASP A 283 -4.66 -5.47 30.88
C ASP A 283 -4.51 -5.41 29.34
N ILE A 284 -3.28 -5.32 28.86
CA ILE A 284 -2.96 -5.34 27.42
C ILE A 284 -3.35 -6.68 26.76
N ASP A 285 -3.37 -7.79 27.51
CA ASP A 285 -3.78 -9.09 27.00
C ASP A 285 -5.30 -9.14 26.78
N GLN A 286 -6.09 -8.39 27.54
CA GLN A 286 -7.52 -8.23 27.27
C GLN A 286 -7.77 -7.54 25.93
N VAL A 287 -6.98 -6.51 25.60
CA VAL A 287 -7.05 -5.81 24.31
C VAL A 287 -6.74 -6.78 23.17
N ARG A 288 -5.66 -7.57 23.30
CA ARG A 288 -5.27 -8.58 22.31
C ARG A 288 -6.36 -9.63 22.12
N ARG A 289 -6.89 -10.22 23.20
CA ARG A 289 -7.96 -11.24 23.12
C ARG A 289 -9.19 -10.70 22.39
N LYS A 290 -9.64 -9.49 22.76
CA LYS A 290 -10.81 -8.86 22.12
C LYS A 290 -10.56 -8.58 20.64
N LEU A 291 -9.35 -8.16 20.27
CA LEU A 291 -8.97 -7.95 18.88
C LEU A 291 -8.98 -9.26 18.07
N GLU A 292 -8.36 -10.31 18.60
CA GLU A 292 -8.33 -11.64 17.97
C GLU A 292 -9.74 -12.24 17.83
N GLU A 293 -10.62 -12.07 18.82
CA GLU A 293 -12.02 -12.50 18.74
C GLU A 293 -12.77 -11.82 17.58
N ARG A 294 -12.60 -10.51 17.40
CA ARG A 294 -13.22 -9.76 16.29
C ARG A 294 -12.64 -10.20 14.93
N MET A 295 -11.33 -10.39 14.84
CA MET A 295 -10.67 -10.89 13.63
C MET A 295 -11.18 -12.28 13.23
N ASN A 296 -11.23 -13.21 14.18
CA ASN A 296 -11.73 -14.57 13.97
C ASN A 296 -13.22 -14.58 13.56
N TYR A 297 -14.02 -13.62 14.06
CA TYR A 297 -15.39 -13.46 13.59
C TYR A 297 -15.43 -12.99 12.13
N ARG A 298 -14.64 -11.97 11.78
CA ARG A 298 -14.55 -11.48 10.40
C ARG A 298 -14.10 -12.56 9.42
N GLU A 299 -13.05 -13.30 9.74
CA GLU A 299 -12.53 -14.38 8.89
C GLU A 299 -13.57 -15.47 8.65
N ARG A 300 -14.32 -15.86 9.70
CA ARG A 300 -15.43 -16.82 9.56
C ARG A 300 -16.52 -16.27 8.65
N SER A 301 -16.89 -14.99 8.79
CA SER A 301 -17.88 -14.36 7.93
C SER A 301 -17.40 -14.29 6.47
N GLU A 302 -16.16 -13.88 6.22
CA GLU A 302 -15.57 -13.84 4.89
C GLU A 302 -15.52 -15.24 4.25
N ALA A 303 -15.15 -16.27 5.01
CA ALA A 303 -15.14 -17.66 4.55
C ALA A 303 -16.55 -18.18 4.19
N LEU A 304 -17.57 -17.86 5.00
CA LEU A 304 -18.97 -18.21 4.71
C LEU A 304 -19.43 -17.56 3.41
N VAL A 305 -19.11 -16.28 3.21
CA VAL A 305 -19.47 -15.53 2.00
C VAL A 305 -18.75 -16.06 0.78
N ALA A 306 -17.46 -16.37 0.89
CA ALA A 306 -16.70 -17.01 -0.17
C ALA A 306 -17.33 -18.35 -0.58
N GLY A 307 -17.76 -19.16 0.39
CA GLY A 307 -18.49 -20.42 0.18
C GLY A 307 -19.82 -20.22 -0.55
N MET A 308 -20.66 -19.27 -0.11
CA MET A 308 -21.94 -18.96 -0.77
C MET A 308 -21.76 -18.51 -2.23
N LEU A 309 -20.69 -17.76 -2.51
CA LEU A 309 -20.38 -17.28 -3.87
C LEU A 309 -19.83 -18.39 -4.79
N THR A 310 -19.37 -19.51 -4.24
CA THR A 310 -18.92 -20.68 -5.02
C THR A 310 -20.04 -21.67 -5.33
N GLU A 311 -21.16 -21.62 -4.60
CA GLU A 311 -22.23 -22.62 -4.73
C GLU A 311 -23.32 -22.28 -5.77
N ASP A 312 -23.51 -21.02 -6.19
CA ASP A 312 -24.72 -20.67 -6.98
C ASP A 312 -24.61 -19.58 -8.08
N THR A 313 -23.48 -19.40 -8.77
CA THR A 313 -23.49 -18.55 -9.99
C THR A 313 -22.66 -19.12 -11.14
N GLY A 314 -23.34 -19.45 -12.25
CA GLY A 314 -22.72 -19.79 -13.52
C GLY A 314 -21.85 -18.66 -14.11
N PRO A 315 -21.12 -18.94 -15.21
CA PRO A 315 -20.07 -18.08 -15.70
C PRO A 315 -20.67 -16.92 -16.52
N THR A 316 -20.82 -15.75 -15.91
CA THR A 316 -21.12 -14.52 -16.67
C THR A 316 -20.39 -13.32 -16.06
N TRP A 317 -19.78 -12.48 -16.91
CA TRP A 317 -19.00 -11.30 -16.51
C TRP A 317 -19.79 -10.28 -15.66
N THR A 318 -21.12 -10.28 -15.79
CA THR A 318 -22.05 -9.50 -14.94
C THR A 318 -22.05 -9.90 -13.46
N THR A 319 -21.49 -11.06 -13.12
CA THR A 319 -21.37 -11.59 -11.76
C THR A 319 -20.20 -10.98 -10.99
N TYR A 320 -19.12 -10.55 -11.67
CA TYR A 320 -17.92 -10.05 -10.99
C TYR A 320 -18.09 -8.64 -10.39
N GLY A 321 -18.69 -7.71 -11.14
CA GLY A 321 -19.03 -6.38 -10.64
C GLY A 321 -20.08 -6.41 -9.52
N ARG A 322 -21.02 -7.36 -9.61
CA ARG A 322 -22.04 -7.59 -8.56
C ARG A 322 -21.42 -8.20 -7.30
N ARG A 323 -20.47 -9.12 -7.43
CA ARG A 323 -19.74 -9.76 -6.31
C ARG A 323 -18.95 -8.75 -5.50
N HIS A 324 -18.20 -7.86 -6.14
CA HIS A 324 -17.44 -6.83 -5.42
C HIS A 324 -18.35 -5.83 -4.72
N HIS A 325 -19.46 -5.45 -5.35
CA HIS A 325 -20.48 -4.58 -4.76
C HIS A 325 -21.19 -5.25 -3.57
N LEU A 326 -21.61 -6.51 -3.71
CA LEU A 326 -22.23 -7.31 -2.64
C LEU A 326 -21.28 -7.54 -1.47
N VAL A 327 -19.98 -7.79 -1.72
CA VAL A 327 -18.98 -7.93 -0.66
C VAL A 327 -18.79 -6.59 0.08
N HIS A 328 -18.78 -5.47 -0.63
CA HIS A 328 -18.70 -4.15 0.00
C HIS A 328 -19.97 -3.80 0.80
N GLU A 329 -21.15 -4.03 0.24
CA GLU A 329 -22.43 -3.85 0.94
C GLU A 329 -22.54 -4.79 2.15
N LEU A 330 -22.10 -6.03 2.02
CA LEU A 330 -22.12 -6.99 3.12
C LEU A 330 -21.10 -6.66 4.21
N ASN A 331 -19.91 -6.17 3.86
CA ASN A 331 -18.95 -5.64 4.83
C ASN A 331 -19.58 -4.44 5.58
N ALA A 332 -20.23 -3.52 4.87
CA ALA A 332 -20.92 -2.40 5.50
C ALA A 332 -22.08 -2.86 6.42
N VAL A 333 -22.83 -3.90 6.02
CA VAL A 333 -23.89 -4.48 6.85
C VAL A 333 -23.31 -5.23 8.06
N LEU A 334 -22.19 -5.93 7.91
CA LEU A 334 -21.50 -6.59 9.03
C LEU A 334 -20.97 -5.57 10.02
N ASP A 335 -20.33 -4.50 9.54
CA ASP A 335 -19.83 -3.39 10.37
C ASP A 335 -20.98 -2.72 11.13
N GLU A 336 -22.11 -2.49 10.47
CA GLU A 336 -23.33 -1.91 11.08
C GLU A 336 -23.99 -2.86 12.07
N ASN A 337 -24.08 -4.16 11.75
CA ASN A 337 -24.61 -5.17 12.67
C ASN A 337 -23.76 -5.25 13.94
N GLU A 338 -22.43 -5.18 13.78
CA GLU A 338 -21.49 -5.17 14.87
C GLU A 338 -21.60 -3.89 15.72
N ARG A 339 -21.85 -2.73 15.09
CA ARG A 339 -22.12 -1.46 15.78
C ARG A 339 -23.40 -1.56 16.60
N LEU A 340 -24.47 -2.13 16.02
CA LEU A 340 -25.73 -2.33 16.70
C LEU A 340 -25.61 -3.30 17.88
N HIS A 341 -24.87 -4.41 17.74
CA HIS A 341 -24.60 -5.32 18.84
C HIS A 341 -23.86 -4.66 20.00
N GLU A 342 -22.88 -3.79 19.70
CA GLU A 342 -22.17 -3.03 20.72
C GLU A 342 -23.06 -1.98 21.40
N GLN A 343 -23.92 -1.29 20.63
CA GLN A 343 -24.90 -0.37 21.19
C GLN A 343 -25.90 -1.11 22.10
N VAL A 344 -26.38 -2.28 21.69
CA VAL A 344 -27.28 -3.12 22.50
C VAL A 344 -26.59 -3.61 23.76
N ALA A 345 -25.33 -4.06 23.68
CA ALA A 345 -24.56 -4.49 24.85
C ALA A 345 -24.37 -3.33 25.84
N ASN A 346 -24.00 -2.14 25.36
CA ASN A 346 -23.84 -0.94 26.18
C ASN A 346 -25.17 -0.50 26.81
N LEU A 347 -26.27 -0.54 26.07
CA LEU A 347 -27.61 -0.25 26.58
C LEU A 347 -28.03 -1.25 27.67
N ARG A 348 -27.80 -2.55 27.46
CA ARG A 348 -28.06 -3.59 28.45
C ARG A 348 -27.28 -3.35 29.75
N ASP A 349 -26.00 -3.02 29.64
CA ASP A 349 -25.17 -2.70 30.79
C ASP A 349 -25.64 -1.43 31.52
N LEU A 350 -26.04 -0.40 30.76
CA LEU A 350 -26.61 0.83 31.33
C LEU A 350 -27.93 0.55 32.09
N LEU A 351 -28.83 -0.24 31.50
CA LEU A 351 -30.09 -0.65 32.12
C LEU A 351 -29.85 -1.41 33.43
N ARG A 352 -28.92 -2.38 33.42
CA ARG A 352 -28.51 -3.12 34.63
C ARG A 352 -27.96 -2.20 35.72
N ARG A 353 -27.14 -1.19 35.38
CA ARG A 353 -26.64 -0.19 36.34
C ARG A 353 -27.77 0.64 36.98
N HIS A 354 -28.90 0.77 36.31
CA HIS A 354 -30.10 1.45 36.81
C HIS A 354 -31.14 0.49 37.42
N ASN A 355 -30.76 -0.76 37.73
CA ASN A 355 -31.68 -1.81 38.23
C ASN A 355 -32.88 -2.06 37.31
N ILE A 356 -32.74 -1.83 36.01
CA ILE A 356 -33.72 -2.19 35.00
C ILE A 356 -33.25 -3.49 34.37
N ASP A 357 -34.07 -4.52 34.45
CA ASP A 357 -33.79 -5.79 33.76
C ASP A 357 -34.00 -5.59 32.25
N PRO A 358 -32.96 -5.72 31.41
CA PRO A 358 -33.09 -5.51 29.99
C PRO A 358 -33.82 -6.65 29.25
N ASP A 359 -34.06 -7.79 29.90
CA ASP A 359 -34.64 -8.98 29.29
C ASP A 359 -36.06 -9.30 29.85
N SER A 360 -36.66 -8.36 30.60
CA SER A 360 -37.99 -8.48 31.23
C SER A 360 -39.18 -8.25 30.29
#